data_AF-A0A936CA11-F1
#
_entry.id   AF-A0A936CA11-F1
#
_cell.length_a   1.000
_cell.length_b   1.000
_cell.length_c   1.000
_cell.angle_alpha   90.00
_cell.angle_beta   90.00
_cell.angle_gamma   90.00
#
_symmetry.space_group_name_H-M   'P 1'
#
loop_
_entity.id
_entity.type
_entity.pdbx_description
1 polymer ?
#
loop_
_entity_poly.entity_id
_entity_poly.type
_entity_poly.pdbx_seq_one_letter_code
_entity_poly.pdbx_strand_id
1 'polypeptide(L)' 'MQAMYKVRYERDGGIHQVFLDHHGWYCAELGPACSAVREVTARREGVSPS' A
#
# COMPACT_ATOMS: atom_id res chain seq x y z
N MET A 1 -4.44 10.81 -11.68
CA MET A 1 -3.52 10.27 -10.67
C MET A 1 -3.48 8.75 -10.85
N GLN A 2 -2.30 8.15 -11.03
CA GLN A 2 -2.15 6.70 -11.22
C GLN A 2 -1.58 6.09 -9.94
N ALA A 3 -2.15 4.98 -9.47
CA ALA A 3 -1.64 4.27 -8.30
C ALA A 3 -0.28 3.64 -8.63
N MET A 4 0.68 3.76 -7.71
CA MET A 4 2.00 3.13 -7.86
C MET A 4 1.92 1.62 -7.64
N TYR A 5 1.08 1.19 -6.70
CA TYR A 5 0.84 -0.23 -6.44
C TYR A 5 -0.65 -0.52 -6.36
N LYS A 6 -1.02 -1.71 -6.83
CA LYS A 6 -2.35 -2.28 -6.64
C LYS A 6 -2.16 -3.60 -5.90
N VAL A 7 -2.60 -3.63 -4.66
CA VAL A 7 -2.49 -4.80 -3.78
C VAL A 7 -3.86 -5.42 -3.63
N ARG A 8 -3.95 -6.72 -3.88
CA ARG A 8 -5.18 -7.49 -3.68
C ARG A 8 -4.89 -8.58 -2.66
N TYR A 9 -5.68 -8.63 -1.61
CA TYR A 9 -5.60 -9.71 -0.65
C TYR A 9 -6.61 -10.79 -1.00
N GLU A 10 -6.26 -12.06 -0.84
CA GLU A 10 -7.19 -13.16 -1.16
C GLU A 10 -8.44 -13.16 -0.26
N ARG A 11 -8.28 -12.66 0.98
CA ARG A 11 -9.35 -12.57 1.98
C ARG A 11 -10.14 -11.26 1.93
N ASP A 12 -9.66 -10.28 1.18
CA ASP A 12 -10.30 -8.97 1.05
C ASP A 12 -10.75 -8.81 -0.41
N GLY A 13 -12.06 -8.68 -0.65
CA GLY A 13 -12.59 -8.56 -2.01
C GLY A 13 -12.11 -7.30 -2.75
N GLY A 14 -11.50 -6.35 -2.04
CA GLY A 14 -11.06 -5.05 -2.54
C GLY A 14 -9.66 -5.06 -3.16
N ILE A 15 -9.44 -4.13 -4.11
CA ILE A 15 -8.11 -3.79 -4.61
C ILE A 15 -7.66 -2.52 -3.88
N HIS A 16 -6.65 -2.65 -3.04
CA HIS A 16 -6.03 -1.54 -2.33
C HIS A 16 -5.06 -0.82 -3.26
N GLN A 17 -5.42 0.40 -3.66
CA GLN A 17 -4.58 1.25 -4.50
C GLN A 17 -3.69 2.12 -3.63
N VAL A 18 -2.38 1.93 -3.76
CA VAL A 18 -1.37 2.65 -3.00
C VAL A 18 -0.73 3.72 -3.87
N PHE A 19 -0.64 4.92 -3.30
CA PHE A 19 -0.12 6.13 -3.91
C PHE A 19 1.05 6.65 -3.07
N LEU A 20 1.88 7.49 -3.68
CA LEU A 20 2.97 8.21 -3.03
C LEU A 20 2.80 9.69 -3.33
N ASP A 21 2.73 10.50 -2.28
CA ASP A 21 2.80 11.96 -2.39
C ASP A 21 3.96 12.52 -1.53
N HIS A 22 3.94 13.83 -1.30
CA HIS A 22 4.96 14.53 -0.52
C HIS A 22 4.91 14.25 1.00
N HIS A 23 3.79 13.75 1.51
CA HIS A 23 3.62 13.28 2.89
C HIS A 23 3.97 11.79 3.05
N GLY A 24 3.97 11.02 1.97
CA GLY A 24 4.43 9.63 1.96
C GLY A 24 3.45 8.68 1.28
N TRP A 25 3.52 7.40 1.66
CA TRP A 25 2.68 6.35 1.08
C TRP A 25 1.29 6.34 1.73
N TYR A 26 0.26 6.20 0.92
CA TYR A 26 -1.12 6.12 1.40
C TYR A 26 -2.02 5.30 0.47
N CYS A 27 -3.09 4.73 1.03
CA CYS A 27 -4.19 4.10 0.28
C CYS A 27 -5.39 5.04 0.25
N ALA A 28 -6.17 5.05 -0.84
CA ALA A 28 -7.34 5.92 -0.96
C ALA A 28 -8.44 5.62 0.07
N GLU A 29 -8.56 4.37 0.53
CA GLU A 29 -9.63 3.95 1.45
C GLU A 29 -9.24 4.11 2.93
N LEU A 30 -8.02 3.73 3.29
CA LEU A 30 -7.57 3.63 4.69
C LEU A 30 -6.35 4.52 5.00
N GLY A 31 -5.91 5.32 4.03
CA GLY A 31 -4.73 6.17 4.19
C GLY A 31 -3.46 5.37 4.51
N PRO A 32 -2.57 5.88 5.38
CA PRO A 32 -1.34 5.20 5.75
C PRO A 32 -1.54 3.97 6.63
N ALA A 33 -2.72 3.81 7.25
CA ALA A 33 -3.03 2.66 8.10
C ALA A 33 -3.34 1.38 7.31
N CYS A 34 -3.48 1.47 5.99
CA CYS A 34 -3.73 0.33 5.11
C CYS A 34 -2.58 -0.69 5.18
N SER A 35 -2.92 -1.98 5.31
CA SER A 35 -1.95 -3.07 5.25
C SER A 35 -1.12 -3.04 3.96
N ALA A 36 -1.73 -2.67 2.82
CA ALA A 36 -1.04 -2.57 1.54
C ALA A 36 0.04 -1.50 1.55
N VAL A 37 -0.20 -0.37 2.23
CA VAL A 37 0.79 0.70 2.38
C VAL A 37 1.97 0.23 3.22
N ARG A 38 1.70 -0.45 4.34
CA ARG A 38 2.75 -1.01 5.21
C ARG A 38 3.62 -2.01 4.46
N GLU A 39 2.99 -2.88 3.67
CA GLU A 39 3.68 -3.92 2.91
C GLU A 39 4.54 -3.32 1.78
N VAL A 40 4.00 -2.36 1.03
CA VAL A 40 4.75 -1.63 -0.02
C VAL A 40 5.94 -0.88 0.58
N THR A 41 5.74 -0.24 1.73
CA THR A 41 6.79 0.49 2.44
C THR A 41 7.90 -0.46 2.90
N ALA A 42 7.55 -1.58 3.56
CA ALA A 42 8.50 -2.59 4.02
C ALA A 42 9.32 -3.18 2.87
N ARG A 43 8.66 -3.56 1.76
CA ARG A 43 9.33 -4.08 0.55
C ARG A 43 10.33 -3.08 -0.04
N ARG A 44 10.04 -1.78 0.00
CA ARG A 44 10.94 -0.75 -0.51
C ARG A 44 12.13 -0.49 0.40
N GLU A 45 11.93 -0.56 1.71
CA GLU A 45 12.97 -0.40 2.72
C GLU A 45 13.92 -1.61 2.78
N GLY A 46 13.69 -2.63 1.94
CA GLY A 46 14.46 -3.88 1.95
C GLY A 46 14.12 -4.79 3.13
N VAL A 47 13.04 -4.50 3.85
CA VAL A 47 12.52 -5.32 4.93
C VAL A 47 11.50 -6.28 4.33
N SER A 48 11.95 -7.49 3.99
CA SER A 48 11.04 -8.57 3.63
C SER A 48 10.10 -8.85 4.82
N PRO A 49 8.77 -8.74 4.67
CA PRO A 49 7.86 -9.20 5.71
C PRO A 49 8.07 -10.70 5.90
N SER A 50 8.41 -11.10 7.12
CA SER A 50 8.65 -12.49 7.54
C SER A 50 7.34 -13.25 7.75
#